data_AF-A0A2I4HMC6-F1
#
_entry.id   AF-A0A2I4HMC6-F1
#
_cell.length_a   1.000
_cell.length_b   1.000
_cell.length_c   1.000
_cell.angle_alpha   90.00
_cell.angle_beta   90.00
_cell.angle_gamma   90.00
#
_symmetry.space_group_name_H-M   'P 1'
#
loop_
_entity.id
_entity.type
_entity.pdbx_description
1 polymer ?
#
loop_
_entity_poly.entity_id
_entity_poly.type
_entity_poly.pdbx_seq_one_letter_code
_entity_poly.pdbx_strand_id
1 'polypeptide(L)'
;MTSFREVLEVCHLYDLSCKGDKFTWSNKHGDGTYTKERLDKAVANPLWTTMFKNCGVEGLVARSSNHRPILMWFSEKKEKARNCVKLFRYEAKWEFEEDCGRVVQETWNFGGNHVDLIYKVKGLLESCEKALGRWSRQKDKNRGKETKDLSNQMKKLQENEDEHVINEVKQLQSKLGVLMEQEDINWK
;
A
#
# COMPACT_ATOMS: atom_id res chain seq x y z
N MET A 1 16.53 28.37 9.98
CA MET A 1 16.06 27.44 11.03
C MET A 1 15.47 28.15 12.25
N THR A 2 16.02 29.29 12.68
CA THR A 2 15.50 30.06 13.83
C THR A 2 14.04 30.48 13.66
N SER A 3 13.71 31.09 12.53
CA SER A 3 12.34 31.52 12.20
C SER A 3 11.32 30.38 12.22
N PHE A 4 11.69 29.19 11.72
CA PHE A 4 10.81 28.01 11.78
C PHE A 4 10.56 27.56 13.22
N ARG A 5 11.61 27.56 14.07
CA ARG A 5 11.47 27.20 15.49
C ARG A 5 10.61 28.23 16.23
N GLU A 6 10.79 29.52 15.97
CA GLU A 6 9.99 30.59 16.57
C GLU A 6 8.50 30.43 16.24
N VAL A 7 8.16 30.12 14.97
CA VAL A 7 6.77 29.87 14.57
C VAL A 7 6.18 28.67 15.31
N LEU A 8 6.92 27.56 15.43
CA LEU A 8 6.45 26.41 16.19
C LEU A 8 6.21 26.74 17.66
N GLU A 9 7.10 27.52 18.27
CA GLU A 9 6.97 27.94 19.66
C GLU A 9 5.77 28.86 19.89
N VAL A 10 5.61 29.90 19.06
CA VAL A 10 4.47 30.84 19.10
C VAL A 10 3.14 30.12 18.90
N CYS A 11 3.10 29.11 18.02
CA CYS A 11 1.89 28.33 17.76
C CYS A 11 1.69 27.15 18.73
N HIS A 12 2.59 26.94 19.70
CA HIS A 12 2.58 25.80 20.62
C HIS A 12 2.52 24.45 19.88
N LEU A 13 3.28 24.32 18.80
CA LEU A 13 3.38 23.11 17.99
C LEU A 13 4.65 22.34 18.33
N TYR A 14 4.50 21.04 18.58
CA TYR A 14 5.58 20.14 18.94
C TYR A 14 5.71 19.03 17.90
N ASP A 15 6.95 18.65 17.61
CA ASP A 15 7.27 17.53 16.72
C ASP A 15 6.77 16.21 17.32
N LEU A 16 5.85 15.54 16.63
CA LEU A 16 5.26 14.28 17.07
C LEU A 16 6.25 13.10 17.02
N SER A 17 7.45 13.30 16.48
CA SER A 17 8.54 12.33 16.35
C SER A 17 8.17 11.10 15.51
N CYS A 18 8.96 10.86 14.46
CA CYS A 18 8.76 9.72 13.58
C CYS A 18 9.36 8.44 14.18
N LYS A 19 8.60 7.35 14.20
CA LYS A 19 9.11 6.00 14.52
C LYS A 19 9.89 5.43 13.34
N GLY A 20 11.09 4.91 13.61
CA GLY A 20 11.99 4.33 12.60
C GLY A 20 12.98 5.36 12.07
N ASP A 21 13.28 5.30 10.77
CA ASP A 21 14.15 6.29 10.12
C ASP A 21 13.53 7.70 10.24
N LYS A 22 14.28 8.62 10.84
CA LYS A 22 13.90 10.02 11.04
C LYS A 22 14.13 10.87 9.79
N PHE A 23 14.93 10.39 8.85
CA PHE A 23 15.24 11.13 7.61
C PHE A 23 14.10 10.98 6.62
N THR A 24 13.75 12.08 5.96
CA THR A 24 12.62 12.14 5.02
C THR A 24 13.09 12.47 3.62
N TRP A 25 14.38 12.72 3.44
CA TRP A 25 14.98 13.02 2.16
C TRP A 25 16.38 12.39 2.07
N SER A 26 16.78 12.02 0.85
CA SER A 26 18.16 11.64 0.54
C SER A 26 18.53 12.10 -0.86
N ASN A 27 19.79 12.50 -1.07
CA ASN A 27 20.30 12.81 -2.41
C ASN A 27 20.47 11.57 -3.31
N LYS A 28 20.40 10.36 -2.74
CA LYS A 28 20.53 9.06 -3.45
C LYS A 28 21.87 8.89 -4.20
N HIS A 29 22.90 9.64 -3.83
CA HIS A 29 24.23 9.48 -4.43
C HIS A 29 24.82 8.13 -4.00
N GLY A 30 25.41 7.41 -4.95
CA GLY A 30 26.02 6.09 -4.72
C GLY A 30 27.51 6.16 -4.41
N ASP A 31 27.96 7.30 -3.87
CA ASP A 31 29.34 7.60 -3.53
C ASP A 31 29.40 8.18 -2.10
N GLY A 32 30.62 8.51 -1.65
CA GLY A 32 30.86 9.10 -0.33
C GLY A 32 30.20 10.47 -0.08
N THR A 33 29.44 11.01 -1.04
CA THR A 33 28.64 12.23 -0.86
C THR A 33 27.18 11.92 -0.50
N TYR A 34 26.83 10.65 -0.28
CA TYR A 34 25.51 10.24 0.18
C TYR A 34 25.09 11.01 1.44
N THR A 35 23.96 11.71 1.34
CA THR A 35 23.43 12.57 2.41
C THR A 35 21.96 12.28 2.61
N LYS A 36 21.56 12.20 3.89
CA LYS A 36 20.16 12.13 4.33
C LYS A 36 19.80 13.34 5.17
N GLU A 37 18.60 13.88 4.95
CA GLU A 37 18.07 15.01 5.70
C GLU A 37 16.64 14.74 6.18
N ARG A 38 16.23 15.44 7.25
CA ARG A 38 14.85 15.44 7.75
C ARG A 38 14.21 16.77 7.41
N LEU A 39 13.54 16.81 6.27
CA LEU A 39 12.89 18.01 5.73
C LEU A 39 11.39 18.07 6.06
N ASP A 40 10.77 16.91 6.25
CA ASP A 40 9.34 16.77 6.49
C ASP A 40 9.09 16.46 7.97
N LYS A 41 8.10 17.12 8.58
CA LYS A 41 7.75 16.94 10.00
C LYS A 41 6.25 16.97 10.21
N ALA A 42 5.76 16.07 11.05
CA ALA A 42 4.42 16.13 11.59
C ALA A 42 4.48 16.81 12.96
N VAL A 43 3.76 17.92 13.12
CA VAL A 43 3.72 18.69 14.37
C VAL A 43 2.27 18.81 14.85
N ALA A 44 2.08 18.86 16.17
CA ALA A 44 0.76 19.04 16.76
C ALA A 44 0.82 19.86 18.04
N ASN A 45 -0.31 20.47 18.40
CA ASN A 45 -0.46 21.17 19.67
C ASN A 45 -0.94 20.23 20.78
N PRO A 46 -0.83 20.64 22.07
CA PRO A 46 -1.23 19.80 23.20
C PRO A 46 -2.71 19.38 23.19
N LEU A 47 -3.59 20.22 22.64
CA LEU A 47 -5.02 19.92 22.52
C LEU A 47 -5.25 18.72 21.60
N TRP A 48 -4.59 18.70 20.44
CA TRP A 48 -4.69 17.59 19.48
C TRP A 48 -4.15 16.29 20.07
N THR A 49 -3.00 16.30 20.73
CA THR A 49 -2.43 15.10 21.37
C THR A 49 -3.30 14.56 22.51
N THR A 50 -4.08 15.45 23.16
CA THR A 50 -5.04 15.05 24.20
C THR A 50 -6.28 14.37 23.60
N MET A 51 -6.75 14.86 22.44
CA MET A 51 -7.86 14.23 21.70
C MET A 51 -7.47 12.87 21.14
N PHE A 52 -6.29 12.77 20.53
CA PHE A 52 -5.80 11.56 19.86
C PHE A 52 -4.71 10.87 20.67
N LYS A 53 -5.09 10.28 21.82
CA LYS A 53 -4.15 9.57 22.70
C LYS A 53 -3.46 8.37 22.04
N ASN A 54 -4.11 7.75 21.06
CA ASN A 54 -3.55 6.67 20.25
C ASN A 54 -3.22 7.20 18.85
N CYS A 55 -2.11 7.93 18.77
CA CYS A 55 -1.57 8.44 17.53
C CYS A 55 -0.08 8.09 17.40
N GLY A 56 0.42 8.19 16.18
CA GLY A 56 1.82 8.03 15.88
C GLY A 56 2.18 8.50 14.49
N VAL A 57 3.46 8.69 14.29
CA VAL A 57 4.05 9.10 13.02
C VAL A 57 5.07 8.03 12.63
N GLU A 58 5.01 7.55 11.40
CA GLU A 58 5.95 6.57 10.86
C GLU A 58 6.43 6.95 9.47
N GLY A 59 7.71 6.67 9.21
CA GLY A 59 8.33 6.87 7.91
C GLY A 59 7.98 5.71 7.00
N LEU A 60 7.35 6.01 5.87
CA LEU A 60 7.13 5.03 4.81
C LEU A 60 8.37 4.93 3.92
N VAL A 61 8.38 3.87 3.12
CA VAL A 61 9.45 3.62 2.16
C VAL A 61 9.28 4.55 0.95
N ALA A 62 10.33 5.30 0.61
CA ALA A 62 10.36 6.11 -0.61
C ALA A 62 10.40 5.19 -1.84
N ARG A 63 9.32 5.15 -2.62
CA ARG A 63 9.16 4.22 -3.76
C ARG A 63 9.83 4.72 -5.03
N SER A 64 9.66 6.00 -5.34
CA SER A 64 10.24 6.66 -6.54
C SER A 64 10.80 8.05 -6.25
N SER A 65 10.32 8.71 -5.19
CA SER A 65 10.77 10.05 -4.79
C SER A 65 12.11 10.02 -4.04
N ASN A 66 12.85 11.13 -4.09
CA ASN A 66 13.95 11.42 -3.17
C ASN A 66 13.45 11.77 -1.75
N HIS A 67 12.15 12.05 -1.61
CA HIS A 67 11.45 12.13 -0.32
C HIS A 67 10.83 10.80 0.09
N ARG A 68 10.81 10.54 1.40
CA ARG A 68 10.09 9.46 2.07
C ARG A 68 8.77 10.00 2.60
N PRO A 69 7.62 9.40 2.24
CA PRO A 69 6.34 9.82 2.81
C PRO A 69 6.30 9.58 4.31
N ILE A 70 5.65 10.49 5.04
CA ILE A 70 5.34 10.33 6.46
C ILE A 70 3.87 9.93 6.59
N LEU A 71 3.60 8.83 7.30
CA LEU A 71 2.26 8.45 7.68
C LEU A 71 2.00 8.88 9.12
N MET A 72 1.05 9.80 9.30
CA MET A 72 0.45 10.07 10.60
C MET A 72 -0.83 9.25 10.74
N TRP A 73 -0.87 8.37 11.74
CA TRP A 73 -2.07 7.63 12.08
C TRP A 73 -2.58 8.06 13.44
N PHE A 74 -3.90 8.07 13.57
CA PHE A 74 -4.60 8.30 14.81
C PHE A 74 -5.85 7.45 14.81
N SER A 75 -6.15 6.83 15.94
CA SER A 75 -7.36 6.03 16.11
C SER A 75 -8.27 6.71 17.11
N GLU A 76 -9.40 7.20 16.64
CA GLU A 76 -10.61 7.18 17.45
C GLU A 76 -11.08 5.72 17.55
N LYS A 77 -11.82 5.36 18.59
CA LYS A 77 -12.45 4.03 18.67
C LYS A 77 -13.33 3.87 17.43
N LYS A 78 -12.86 3.17 16.40
CA LYS A 78 -13.63 2.95 15.18
C LYS A 78 -14.86 2.14 15.56
N GLU A 79 -16.05 2.66 15.27
CA GLU A 79 -17.21 1.81 15.11
C GLU A 79 -16.82 0.73 14.10
N LYS A 80 -17.06 -0.55 14.45
CA LYS A 80 -16.79 -1.66 13.54
C LYS A 80 -17.43 -1.32 12.20
N ALA A 81 -16.63 -1.28 11.13
CA ALA A 81 -17.12 -1.03 9.79
C ALA A 81 -18.37 -1.89 9.60
N ARG A 82 -19.52 -1.26 9.32
CA ARG A 82 -20.78 -1.98 9.11
C ARG A 82 -20.49 -3.08 8.09
N ASN A 83 -20.91 -4.30 8.40
CA ASN A 83 -20.83 -5.44 7.48
C ASN A 83 -21.64 -5.10 6.23
N CYS A 84 -21.02 -4.40 5.29
CA CYS A 84 -21.60 -4.12 4.00
C CYS A 84 -21.38 -5.38 3.17
N VAL A 85 -22.46 -5.97 2.68
CA VAL A 85 -22.40 -7.09 1.75
C VAL A 85 -21.70 -6.57 0.49
N LYS A 86 -20.43 -6.93 0.30
CA LYS A 86 -19.71 -6.61 -0.94
C LYS A 86 -20.39 -7.36 -2.07
N LEU A 87 -21.07 -6.62 -2.95
CA LEU A 87 -21.56 -7.14 -4.22
C LEU A 87 -20.37 -7.56 -5.07
N PHE A 88 -20.49 -8.70 -5.76
CA PHE A 88 -19.52 -9.06 -6.77
C PHE A 88 -19.56 -8.05 -7.92
N ARG A 89 -18.38 -7.66 -8.38
CA ARG A 89 -18.19 -6.86 -9.58
C ARG A 89 -17.01 -7.45 -10.33
N TYR A 90 -17.16 -7.61 -11.63
CA TYR A 90 -16.04 -7.91 -12.50
C TYR A 90 -15.14 -6.67 -12.58
N GLU A 91 -13.83 -6.84 -12.41
CA GLU A 91 -12.86 -5.75 -12.55
C GLU A 91 -12.14 -5.88 -13.89
N ALA A 92 -12.08 -4.80 -14.67
CA ALA A 92 -11.48 -4.77 -16.00
C ALA A 92 -10.02 -5.28 -16.01
N LYS A 93 -9.28 -5.04 -14.92
CA LYS A 93 -7.90 -5.53 -14.76
C LYS A 93 -7.76 -7.04 -14.94
N TRP A 94 -8.82 -7.80 -14.65
CA TRP A 94 -8.79 -9.26 -14.72
C TRP A 94 -8.58 -9.74 -16.16
N GLU A 95 -8.92 -8.93 -17.17
CA GLU A 95 -8.65 -9.25 -18.58
C GLU A 95 -7.15 -9.37 -18.89
N PHE A 96 -6.31 -8.62 -18.17
CA PHE A 96 -4.86 -8.67 -18.34
C PHE A 96 -4.19 -9.78 -17.52
N GLU A 97 -4.97 -10.52 -16.73
CA GLU A 97 -4.47 -11.63 -15.93
C GLU A 97 -4.60 -12.93 -16.71
N GLU A 98 -3.47 -13.57 -17.02
CA GLU A 98 -3.44 -14.85 -17.74
C GLU A 98 -4.33 -15.93 -17.09
N ASP A 99 -4.42 -15.91 -15.76
CA ASP A 99 -5.25 -16.85 -14.99
C ASP A 99 -6.75 -16.60 -15.10
N CYS A 100 -7.21 -15.38 -15.44
CA CYS A 100 -8.64 -15.07 -15.44
C CYS A 100 -9.39 -15.91 -16.47
N GLY A 101 -8.86 -15.98 -17.69
CA GLY A 101 -9.44 -16.79 -18.76
C GLY A 101 -9.53 -18.26 -18.37
N ARG A 102 -8.47 -18.79 -17.73
CA ARG A 102 -8.43 -20.15 -17.22
C ARG A 102 -9.51 -20.41 -16.16
N VAL A 103 -9.68 -19.53 -15.18
CA VAL A 103 -10.70 -19.67 -14.13
C VAL A 103 -12.11 -19.68 -14.73
N VAL A 104 -12.38 -18.81 -15.71
CA VAL A 104 -13.68 -18.78 -16.41
C VAL A 104 -13.88 -20.09 -17.19
N GLN A 105 -12.90 -20.51 -17.98
CA GLN A 105 -12.99 -21.71 -18.82
C GLN A 105 -13.18 -22.99 -17.98
N GLU A 106 -12.39 -23.17 -16.92
CA GLU A 106 -12.54 -24.29 -15.99
C GLU A 106 -13.97 -24.30 -15.44
N THR A 107 -14.45 -23.18 -14.90
CA THR A 107 -15.78 -23.10 -14.30
C THR A 107 -16.91 -23.34 -15.31
N TRP A 108 -16.73 -22.87 -16.55
CA TRP A 108 -17.72 -23.01 -17.61
C TRP A 108 -17.86 -24.46 -18.10
N ASN A 109 -16.75 -25.21 -18.12
CA ASN A 109 -16.72 -26.60 -18.56
C ASN A 109 -17.29 -27.59 -17.52
N PHE A 110 -17.33 -27.21 -16.24
CA PHE A 110 -17.91 -28.03 -15.16
C PHE A 110 -19.42 -27.79 -14.94
N GLY A 111 -20.07 -26.96 -15.77
CA GLY A 111 -21.50 -26.65 -15.66
C GLY A 111 -22.40 -27.86 -15.89
N GLY A 112 -23.20 -28.21 -14.87
CA GLY A 112 -24.07 -29.40 -14.85
C GLY A 112 -25.10 -29.47 -15.98
N ASN A 113 -25.61 -30.69 -16.20
CA ASN A 113 -26.66 -31.02 -17.16
C ASN A 113 -28.03 -30.49 -16.69
N HIS A 114 -28.27 -29.19 -16.85
CA HIS A 114 -29.62 -28.63 -16.76
C HIS A 114 -30.38 -28.84 -18.08
N VAL A 115 -31.63 -29.28 -17.96
CA VAL A 115 -32.55 -29.52 -19.10
C VAL A 115 -32.99 -28.20 -19.73
N ASP A 116 -33.06 -27.12 -18.95
CA ASP A 116 -33.42 -25.78 -19.40
C ASP A 116 -32.16 -24.90 -19.54
N LEU A 117 -32.01 -24.31 -20.73
CA LEU A 117 -30.88 -23.46 -21.10
C LEU A 117 -30.72 -22.23 -20.19
N ILE A 118 -31.82 -21.60 -19.76
CA ILE A 118 -31.79 -20.39 -18.94
C ILE A 118 -31.24 -20.70 -17.56
N TYR A 119 -31.73 -21.78 -16.94
CA TYR A 119 -31.23 -22.22 -15.63
C TYR A 119 -29.78 -22.71 -15.70
N LYS A 120 -29.39 -23.33 -16.83
CA LYS A 120 -27.99 -23.69 -17.09
C LYS A 120 -27.07 -22.47 -17.11
N VAL A 121 -27.41 -21.46 -17.91
CA VAL A 121 -26.60 -20.23 -18.04
C VAL A 121 -26.56 -19.48 -16.72
N LYS A 122 -27.67 -19.37 -16.00
CA LYS A 122 -27.70 -18.74 -14.68
C LYS A 122 -26.78 -19.45 -13.69
N GLY A 123 -26.85 -20.77 -13.59
CA GLY A 123 -25.99 -21.55 -12.70
C GLY A 123 -24.50 -21.44 -13.05
N LEU A 124 -24.18 -21.37 -14.34
CA LEU A 124 -22.82 -21.11 -14.83
C LEU A 124 -22.31 -19.74 -14.41
N LEU A 125 -23.11 -18.68 -14.61
CA LEU A 125 -22.75 -17.31 -14.19
C LEU A 125 -22.52 -17.22 -12.68
N GLU A 126 -23.40 -17.80 -11.87
CA GLU A 126 -23.24 -17.84 -10.39
C GLU A 126 -21.99 -18.62 -9.96
N SER A 127 -21.62 -19.66 -10.72
CA SER A 127 -20.42 -20.45 -10.46
C SER A 127 -19.16 -19.65 -10.82
N CYS A 128 -19.15 -18.98 -11.97
CA CYS A 128 -18.10 -18.07 -12.39
C CYS A 128 -17.93 -16.91 -11.40
N GLU A 129 -19.02 -16.32 -10.92
CA GLU A 129 -19.02 -15.27 -9.89
C GLU A 129 -18.26 -15.73 -8.64
N LYS A 130 -18.60 -16.90 -8.10
CA LYS A 130 -17.96 -17.48 -6.91
C LYS A 130 -16.51 -17.87 -7.17
N ALA A 131 -16.19 -18.39 -8.34
CA ALA A 131 -14.84 -18.78 -8.72
C ALA A 131 -13.93 -17.56 -8.86
N LEU A 132 -14.33 -16.57 -9.65
CA LEU A 132 -13.63 -15.30 -9.83
C LEU A 132 -13.51 -14.53 -8.51
N GLY A 133 -14.58 -14.51 -7.70
CA GLY A 133 -14.56 -13.85 -6.40
C GLY A 133 -13.58 -14.49 -5.40
N ARG A 134 -13.39 -15.82 -5.45
CA ARG A 134 -12.38 -16.50 -4.61
C ARG A 134 -10.97 -16.28 -5.16
N TRP A 135 -10.79 -16.44 -6.46
CA TRP A 135 -9.51 -16.27 -7.14
C TRP A 135 -8.97 -14.84 -6.95
N SER A 136 -9.77 -13.81 -7.22
CA SER A 136 -9.39 -12.40 -7.07
C SER A 136 -8.97 -12.08 -5.64
N ARG A 137 -9.77 -12.48 -4.63
CA ARG A 137 -9.42 -12.28 -3.22
C ARG A 137 -8.10 -12.94 -2.83
N GLN A 138 -7.84 -14.14 -3.33
CA GLN A 138 -6.59 -14.84 -3.06
C GLN A 138 -5.42 -14.13 -3.74
N LYS A 139 -5.60 -13.67 -4.97
CA LYS A 139 -4.60 -12.93 -5.74
C LYS A 139 -4.27 -11.59 -5.09
N ASP A 140 -5.28 -10.80 -4.70
CA ASP A 140 -5.11 -9.54 -3.97
C ASP A 140 -4.42 -9.77 -2.62
N LYS A 141 -4.75 -10.84 -1.90
CA LYS A 141 -4.07 -11.20 -0.64
C LYS A 141 -2.60 -11.54 -0.87
N ASN A 142 -2.30 -12.30 -1.92
CA ASN A 142 -0.92 -12.67 -2.28
C ASN A 142 -0.11 -11.42 -2.69
N ARG A 143 -0.68 -10.57 -3.55
CA ARG A 143 -0.09 -9.27 -3.94
C ARG A 143 0.16 -8.38 -2.74
N GLY A 144 -0.84 -8.20 -1.87
CA GLY A 144 -0.71 -7.41 -0.65
C GLY A 144 0.38 -7.96 0.29
N LYS A 145 0.55 -9.28 0.34
CA LYS A 145 1.67 -9.91 1.08
C LYS A 145 3.01 -9.60 0.41
N GLU A 146 3.13 -9.76 -0.90
CA GLU A 146 4.37 -9.46 -1.65
C GLU A 146 4.77 -7.98 -1.51
N THR A 147 3.82 -7.06 -1.70
CA THR A 147 4.04 -5.61 -1.52
C THR A 147 4.51 -5.29 -0.11
N LYS A 148 3.94 -5.95 0.91
CA LYS A 148 4.35 -5.78 2.31
C LYS A 148 5.75 -6.35 2.57
N ASP A 149 6.06 -7.53 2.05
CA ASP A 149 7.35 -8.19 2.22
C ASP A 149 8.47 -7.38 1.55
N LEU A 150 8.25 -6.92 0.31
CA LEU A 150 9.16 -6.02 -0.41
C LEU A 150 9.35 -4.69 0.34
N SER A 151 8.27 -4.09 0.83
CA SER A 151 8.34 -2.85 1.62
C SER A 151 9.14 -3.05 2.91
N ASN A 152 8.99 -4.19 3.58
CA ASN A 152 9.73 -4.49 4.81
C ASN A 152 11.22 -4.73 4.54
N GLN A 153 11.57 -5.45 3.46
CA GLN A 153 12.96 -5.62 3.05
C GLN A 153 13.60 -4.27 2.74
N MET A 154 12.89 -3.44 1.99
CA MET A 154 13.37 -2.11 1.64
C MET A 154 13.50 -1.19 2.86
N LYS A 155 12.60 -1.30 3.85
CA LYS A 155 12.71 -0.57 5.11
C LYS A 155 13.98 -0.95 5.87
N LYS A 156 14.27 -2.26 6.00
CA LYS A 156 15.50 -2.74 6.66
C LYS A 156 16.76 -2.25 5.97
N LEU A 157 16.78 -2.32 4.64
CA LEU A 157 17.90 -1.85 3.83
C LEU A 157 18.09 -0.33 3.95
N GLN A 158 17.01 0.44 4.01
CA GLN A 158 17.08 1.89 4.18
C GLN A 158 17.45 2.32 5.61
N GLU A 159 17.21 1.47 6.61
CA GLU A 159 17.64 1.68 7.99
C GLU A 159 19.13 1.36 8.20
N ASN A 160 19.72 0.47 7.38
CA ASN A 160 21.17 0.28 7.33
C ASN A 160 21.83 1.42 6.54
N GLU A 161 22.88 2.02 7.11
CA GLU A 161 23.58 3.19 6.55
C GLU A 161 24.68 2.83 5.53
N ASP A 162 24.67 1.62 4.99
CA ASP A 162 25.72 1.13 4.09
C ASP A 162 25.58 1.64 2.64
N GLU A 163 26.66 2.21 2.11
CA GLU A 163 26.78 2.73 0.74
C GLU A 163 26.50 1.66 -0.33
N HIS A 164 26.79 0.39 -0.02
CA HIS A 164 26.61 -0.75 -0.91
C HIS A 164 25.13 -1.18 -1.10
N VAL A 165 24.21 -0.60 -0.32
CA VAL A 165 22.78 -0.95 -0.29
C VAL A 165 21.96 -0.18 -1.34
N ILE A 166 22.51 0.87 -1.94
CA ILE A 166 21.77 1.76 -2.85
C ILE A 166 21.34 1.04 -4.13
N ASN A 167 22.17 0.12 -4.66
CA ASN A 167 21.82 -0.60 -5.88
C ASN A 167 20.69 -1.63 -5.64
N GLU A 168 20.72 -2.31 -4.49
CA GLU A 168 19.65 -3.23 -4.08
C GLU A 168 18.34 -2.48 -3.82
N VAL A 169 18.41 -1.31 -3.18
CA VAL A 169 17.25 -0.42 -2.99
C VAL A 169 16.67 0.02 -4.33
N LYS A 170 17.49 0.36 -5.33
CA LYS A 170 17.01 0.70 -6.69
C LYS A 170 16.30 -0.46 -7.38
N GLN A 171 16.82 -1.68 -7.25
CA GLN A 171 16.19 -2.88 -7.81
C GLN A 171 14.82 -3.14 -7.17
N LEU A 172 14.73 -3.04 -5.83
CA LEU A 172 13.47 -3.18 -5.11
C LEU A 172 12.47 -2.09 -5.47
N GLN A 173 12.93 -0.84 -5.66
CA GLN A 173 12.09 0.27 -6.14
C GLN A 173 11.48 -0.02 -7.52
N SER A 174 12.29 -0.51 -8.45
CA SER A 174 11.82 -0.86 -9.79
C SER A 174 10.77 -1.97 -9.74
N LYS A 175 11.02 -3.05 -8.98
CA LYS A 175 10.06 -4.14 -8.81
C LYS A 175 8.75 -3.66 -8.18
N LEU A 176 8.81 -2.79 -7.18
CA LEU A 176 7.63 -2.21 -6.54
C LEU A 176 6.86 -1.29 -7.49
N GLY A 177 7.56 -0.54 -8.35
CA GLY A 177 6.94 0.32 -9.36
C GLY A 177 6.06 -0.47 -10.34
N VAL A 178 6.56 -1.59 -10.86
CA VAL A 178 5.80 -2.45 -11.78
C VAL A 178 4.53 -3.01 -11.11
N LEU A 179 4.62 -3.45 -9.86
CA LEU A 179 3.45 -3.95 -9.11
C LEU A 179 2.39 -2.87 -8.91
N MET A 180 2.80 -1.61 -8.76
CA MET A 180 1.88 -0.48 -8.58
C MET A 180 1.21 -0.04 -9.89
N GLU A 181 1.93 -0.04 -11.01
CA GLU A 181 1.32 0.25 -12.31
C GLU A 181 0.19 -0.75 -12.63
N GLN A 182 0.36 -2.02 -12.25
CA GLN A 182 -0.70 -3.02 -12.32
C GLN A 182 -1.90 -2.69 -11.42
N GLU A 183 -1.69 -2.04 -10.27
CA GLU A 183 -2.78 -1.57 -9.40
C GLU A 183 -3.43 -0.29 -9.92
N ASP A 184 -2.69 0.61 -10.56
CA ASP A 184 -3.22 1.88 -11.09
C ASP A 184 -4.15 1.66 -12.29
N ILE A 185 -3.95 0.59 -13.05
CA ILE A 185 -4.91 0.13 -14.07
C ILE A 185 -6.30 -0.11 -13.46
N ASN A 186 -6.41 -0.39 -12.16
CA ASN A 186 -7.70 -0.61 -11.48
C ASN A 186 -8.55 0.65 -11.35
N TRP A 187 -7.90 1.83 -11.41
CA TRP A 187 -8.53 3.12 -11.14
C TRP A 187 -8.76 3.94 -12.42
N LYS A 188 -8.40 3.40 -13.59
CA LYS A 188 -8.72 3.96 -14.91
C LYS A 188 -10.02 3.35 -15.42
#